data_AF-A0A953SVT2-F1
#
_entry.id   AF-A0A953SVT2-F1
#
_cell.length_a   1.000
_cell.length_b   1.000
_cell.length_c   1.000
_cell.angle_alpha   90.00
_cell.angle_beta   90.00
_cell.angle_gamma   90.00
#
_symmetry.space_group_name_H-M   'P 1'
#
loop_
_entity.id
_entity.type
_entity.pdbx_description
1 polymer ?
#
loop_
_entity_poly.entity_id
_entity_poly.type
_entity_poly.pdbx_seq_one_letter_code
_entity_poly.pdbx_strand_id
1 'polypeptide(L)'
;MAVLHHIYNFLYYQFGDSLFYIIGFMAVLSVVAQWRLYEKAGQPGIAAIVPIWNFIVFLRIVGRPSSHLWLFLIPIYGQFYMIPKVWIELCQSFGKRTLLDHVLVILLNGLYIFNLGMSYDTTYVGPVYGTRPDLEGDGQHRPSLA
;
A
#
# COMPACT_ATOMS: atom_id res chain seq x y z
N MET A 1 -27.71 16.46 -1.30
CA MET A 1 -27.31 17.36 -0.19
C MET A 1 -27.97 16.99 1.15
N ALA A 2 -29.28 16.74 1.23
CA ALA A 2 -29.96 16.42 2.50
C ALA A 2 -29.45 15.15 3.21
N VAL A 3 -29.18 14.07 2.46
CA VAL A 3 -28.68 12.80 3.02
C VAL A 3 -27.31 12.96 3.66
N LEU A 4 -26.40 13.69 3.00
CA LEU A 4 -25.04 13.94 3.52
C LEU A 4 -25.10 14.73 4.83
N HIS A 5 -25.95 15.74 4.89
CA HIS A 5 -26.14 16.55 6.09
C HIS A 5 -26.73 15.72 7.25
N HIS A 6 -27.66 14.81 6.94
CA HIS A 6 -28.23 13.91 7.93
C HIS A 6 -27.20 12.92 8.50
N ILE A 7 -26.35 12.34 7.64
CA ILE A 7 -25.26 11.45 8.05
C ILE A 7 -24.23 12.21 8.89
N TYR A 8 -23.83 13.41 8.47
CA TYR A 8 -22.92 14.27 9.23
C TYR A 8 -23.47 14.57 10.62
N ASN A 9 -24.72 15.04 10.71
CA ASN A 9 -25.36 15.33 11.98
C ASN A 9 -25.49 14.08 12.84
N PHE A 10 -25.88 12.93 12.28
CA PHE A 10 -25.96 11.67 13.01
C PHE A 10 -24.62 11.27 13.64
N LEU A 11 -23.53 11.30 12.86
CA LEU A 11 -22.19 10.98 13.35
C LEU A 11 -21.70 12.00 14.38
N TYR A 12 -21.98 13.28 14.16
CA TYR A 12 -21.63 14.37 15.06
C TYR A 12 -22.37 14.24 16.40
N TYR A 13 -23.67 13.94 16.40
CA TYR A 13 -24.44 13.76 17.63
C TYR A 13 -24.07 12.48 18.38
N GLN A 14 -23.68 11.41 17.66
CA GLN A 14 -23.34 10.12 18.27
C GLN A 14 -21.93 10.10 18.89
N PHE A 15 -20.95 10.75 18.25
CA PHE A 15 -19.53 10.65 18.62
C PHE A 15 -18.84 11.98 18.91
N GLY A 16 -19.45 13.11 18.56
CA GLY A 16 -18.90 14.46 18.76
C GLY A 16 -17.79 14.84 17.79
N ASP A 17 -17.18 16.01 18.03
CA ASP A 17 -16.07 16.57 17.23
C ASP A 17 -14.80 15.71 17.22
N SER A 18 -14.56 14.96 18.30
CA SER A 18 -13.34 14.17 18.52
C SER A 18 -13.13 13.11 17.44
N LEU A 19 -14.20 12.47 16.96
CA LEU A 19 -14.13 11.45 15.92
C LEU A 19 -13.62 12.03 14.60
N PHE A 20 -14.08 13.23 14.21
CA PHE A 20 -13.64 13.87 12.98
C PHE A 20 -12.17 14.28 13.04
N TYR A 21 -11.71 14.78 14.19
CA TYR A 21 -10.30 15.08 14.40
C TYR A 21 -9.42 13.82 14.30
N ILE A 22 -9.83 12.70 14.90
CA ILE A 22 -9.09 11.44 14.83
C ILE A 22 -9.04 10.90 13.40
N ILE A 23 -10.16 10.89 12.68
CA ILE A 23 -10.21 10.41 11.29
C ILE A 23 -9.35 11.30 10.38
N GLY A 24 -9.46 12.62 10.52
CA GLY A 24 -8.64 13.56 9.76
C GLY A 24 -7.15 13.37 10.02
N PHE A 25 -6.76 13.22 11.29
CA PHE A 25 -5.38 12.97 11.68
C PHE A 25 -4.85 11.64 11.13
N MET A 26 -5.62 10.55 11.27
CA MET A 26 -5.25 9.23 10.72
C MET A 26 -5.14 9.26 9.19
N ALA A 27 -6.01 10.00 8.50
CA ALA A 27 -5.93 10.16 7.05
C ALA A 27 -4.64 10.86 6.62
N VAL A 28 -4.28 11.97 7.29
CA VAL A 28 -3.02 12.68 7.00
C VAL A 28 -1.81 11.78 7.28
N LEU A 29 -1.78 11.09 8.42
CA LEU A 29 -0.71 10.14 8.73
C LEU A 29 -0.57 9.05 7.67
N SER A 30 -1.68 8.51 7.17
CA SER A 30 -1.69 7.47 6.14
C SER A 30 -1.13 7.97 4.81
N VAL A 31 -1.44 9.20 4.42
CA VAL A 31 -0.89 9.80 3.19
C VAL A 31 0.61 10.03 3.33
N VAL A 32 1.06 10.56 4.47
CA VAL A 32 2.49 10.76 4.75
C VAL A 32 3.24 9.43 4.79
N ALA A 33 2.65 8.39 5.38
CA ALA A 33 3.17 7.02 5.39
C ALA A 33 3.47 6.53 3.98
N GLN A 34 2.45 6.61 3.11
CA GLN A 34 2.52 6.13 1.74
C GLN A 34 3.51 6.94 0.92
N TRP A 35 3.55 8.26 1.13
CA TRP A 35 4.54 9.13 0.48
C TRP A 35 5.97 8.69 0.83
N ARG A 36 6.27 8.50 2.12
CA ARG A 36 7.61 8.04 2.57
C ARG A 36 7.98 6.67 2.01
N LEU A 37 7.01 5.75 1.96
CA LEU A 37 7.20 4.43 1.36
C LEU A 37 7.61 4.55 -0.13
N TYR A 38 6.96 5.45 -0.88
CA TYR A 38 7.25 5.65 -2.30
C TYR A 38 8.63 6.27 -2.52
N GLU A 39 9.00 7.28 -1.71
CA GLU A 39 10.35 7.86 -1.74
C GLU A 39 11.43 6.80 -1.49
N LYS A 40 11.22 5.90 -0.52
CA LYS A 40 12.14 4.78 -0.25
C LYS A 40 12.27 3.81 -1.41
N ALA A 41 11.20 3.59 -2.16
CA ALA A 41 11.22 2.75 -3.35
C ALA A 41 11.71 3.49 -4.61
N GLY A 42 12.18 4.74 -4.48
CA GLY A 42 12.67 5.56 -5.59
C GLY A 42 11.55 6.02 -6.54
N GLN A 43 10.31 6.10 -6.05
CA GLN A 43 9.13 6.51 -6.81
C GLN A 43 8.62 7.88 -6.34
N PRO A 44 7.87 8.63 -7.18
CA PRO A 44 7.35 9.94 -6.82
C PRO A 44 6.31 9.82 -5.69
N GLY A 45 6.61 10.36 -4.50
CA GLY A 45 5.69 10.32 -3.35
C GLY A 45 4.35 11.02 -3.58
N ILE A 46 4.31 12.05 -4.44
CA ILE A 46 3.07 12.73 -4.87
C ILE A 46 2.08 11.76 -5.55
N ALA A 47 2.56 10.67 -6.14
CA ALA A 47 1.70 9.65 -6.74
C ALA A 47 0.77 9.01 -5.70
N ALA A 48 1.11 9.07 -4.40
CA ALA A 48 0.27 8.54 -3.34
C ALA A 48 -1.10 9.25 -3.24
N ILE A 49 -1.19 10.51 -3.67
CA ILE A 49 -2.39 11.34 -3.53
C ILE A 49 -3.42 11.09 -4.64
N VAL A 50 -2.95 10.82 -5.86
CA VAL A 50 -3.81 10.66 -7.03
C VAL A 50 -4.23 9.19 -7.15
N PRO A 51 -5.52 8.82 -7.07
CA PRO A 51 -5.95 7.43 -6.94
C PRO A 51 -5.43 6.49 -8.04
N ILE A 52 -5.57 6.87 -9.32
CA ILE A 52 -5.14 6.03 -10.44
C ILE A 52 -3.60 5.93 -10.48
N TRP A 53 -2.91 7.03 -10.21
CA TRP A 53 -1.44 7.06 -10.21
C TRP A 53 -0.86 6.26 -9.04
N ASN A 54 -1.51 6.33 -7.87
CA ASN A 54 -1.17 5.56 -6.68
C ASN A 54 -1.13 4.06 -7.01
N PHE A 55 -2.19 3.52 -7.63
CA PHE A 55 -2.21 2.10 -7.98
C PHE A 55 -1.12 1.71 -8.99
N ILE A 56 -0.88 2.52 -10.00
CA ILE A 56 0.15 2.24 -11.02
C ILE A 56 1.55 2.21 -10.38
N VAL A 57 1.86 3.22 -9.57
CA VAL A 57 3.16 3.30 -8.87
C VAL A 57 3.29 2.19 -7.83
N PHE A 58 2.22 1.89 -7.11
CA PHE A 58 2.20 0.79 -6.14
C PHE A 58 2.49 -0.56 -6.79
N LEU A 59 1.84 -0.85 -7.92
CA LEU A 59 2.13 -2.06 -8.70
C LEU A 59 3.56 -2.08 -9.22
N ARG A 60 4.10 -0.93 -9.63
CA ARG A 60 5.50 -0.78 -10.06
C ARG A 60 6.50 -1.06 -8.94
N ILE A 61 6.21 -0.64 -7.71
CA ILE A 61 7.04 -0.94 -6.52
C ILE A 61 7.10 -2.45 -6.27
N VAL A 62 5.98 -3.15 -6.48
CA VAL A 62 5.91 -4.61 -6.30
C VAL A 62 6.48 -5.38 -7.51
N GLY A 63 6.57 -4.72 -8.68
CA GLY A 63 7.01 -5.32 -9.95
C GLY A 63 5.89 -5.93 -10.79
N ARG A 64 4.63 -5.66 -10.47
CA ARG A 64 3.48 -6.17 -11.21
C ARG A 64 3.15 -5.31 -12.43
N PRO A 65 2.68 -5.90 -13.54
CA PRO A 65 2.24 -5.12 -14.68
C PRO A 65 0.97 -4.33 -14.33
N SER A 66 0.91 -3.09 -14.82
CA SER A 66 -0.20 -2.15 -14.58
C SER A 66 -1.57 -2.69 -15.02
N SER A 67 -1.62 -3.68 -15.92
CA SER A 67 -2.84 -4.38 -16.31
C SER A 67 -3.56 -5.08 -15.15
N HIS A 68 -2.85 -5.38 -14.04
CA HIS A 68 -3.50 -5.90 -12.83
C HIS A 68 -4.49 -4.92 -12.21
N LEU A 69 -4.43 -3.63 -12.56
CA LEU A 69 -5.43 -2.64 -12.17
C LEU A 69 -6.85 -3.10 -12.53
N TRP A 70 -7.04 -3.74 -13.68
CA TRP A 70 -8.35 -4.27 -14.11
C TRP A 70 -8.84 -5.41 -13.24
N LEU A 71 -7.92 -6.24 -12.72
CA LEU A 71 -8.29 -7.36 -11.84
C LEU A 71 -8.75 -6.86 -10.46
N PHE A 72 -8.37 -5.64 -10.03
CA PHE A 72 -8.87 -5.04 -8.78
C PHE A 72 -10.34 -4.64 -8.90
N LEU A 73 -10.82 -4.41 -10.13
CA LEU A 73 -12.22 -4.09 -10.39
C LEU A 73 -13.15 -5.31 -10.26
N ILE A 74 -12.59 -6.53 -10.21
CA ILE A 74 -13.36 -7.76 -10.00
C ILE A 74 -13.64 -7.90 -8.49
N PRO A 75 -14.90 -7.78 -8.04
CA PRO A 75 -15.21 -7.57 -6.61
C PRO A 75 -14.78 -8.71 -5.69
N ILE A 76 -14.85 -9.96 -6.15
CA ILE A 76 -14.48 -11.13 -5.31
C ILE A 76 -12.98 -11.39 -5.42
N TYR A 77 -12.47 -11.54 -6.64
CA TYR A 77 -11.07 -11.91 -6.86
C TYR A 77 -10.09 -10.77 -6.50
N GLY A 78 -10.39 -9.54 -6.90
CA GLY A 78 -9.56 -8.37 -6.62
C GLY A 78 -9.44 -8.11 -5.12
N GLN A 79 -10.57 -8.13 -4.41
CA GLN A 79 -10.61 -7.74 -2.99
C GLN A 79 -10.05 -8.81 -2.04
N PHE A 80 -10.40 -10.09 -2.24
CA PHE A 80 -10.03 -11.15 -1.29
C PHE A 80 -8.74 -11.88 -1.66
N TYR A 81 -8.38 -11.96 -2.94
CA TYR A 81 -7.17 -12.64 -3.37
C TYR A 81 -6.06 -11.65 -3.73
N MET A 82 -6.35 -10.66 -4.56
CA MET A 82 -5.29 -9.81 -5.09
C MET A 82 -4.75 -8.82 -4.07
N ILE A 83 -5.61 -8.10 -3.35
CA ILE A 83 -5.18 -7.12 -2.34
C ILE A 83 -4.23 -7.76 -1.31
N PRO A 84 -4.59 -8.84 -0.60
CA PRO A 84 -3.68 -9.45 0.38
C PRO A 84 -2.37 -9.91 -0.26
N LYS A 85 -2.43 -10.46 -1.48
CA LYS A 85 -1.25 -10.93 -2.19
C LYS A 85 -0.28 -9.80 -2.54
N VAL A 86 -0.77 -8.66 -3.04
CA VAL A 86 0.08 -7.51 -3.38
C VAL A 86 0.69 -6.90 -2.12
N TRP A 87 -0.04 -6.87 -1.00
CA TRP A 87 0.51 -6.40 0.29
C TRP A 87 1.61 -7.31 0.83
N ILE A 88 1.45 -8.63 0.70
CA ILE A 88 2.49 -9.60 1.04
C ILE A 88 3.73 -9.38 0.17
N GLU A 89 3.56 -9.25 -1.15
CA GLU A 89 4.66 -9.03 -2.08
C GLU A 89 5.35 -7.67 -1.85
N LEU A 90 4.60 -6.65 -1.40
CA LEU A 90 5.19 -5.39 -0.94
C LEU A 90 6.13 -5.63 0.24
N CYS A 91 5.69 -6.32 1.30
CA CYS A 91 6.55 -6.66 2.44
C CYS A 91 7.82 -7.39 1.99
N GLN A 92 7.67 -8.36 1.10
CA GLN A 92 8.78 -9.11 0.53
C GLN A 92 9.75 -8.22 -0.25
N SER A 93 9.23 -7.19 -0.93
CA SER A 93 10.03 -6.18 -1.66
C SER A 93 10.87 -5.30 -0.73
N PHE A 94 10.51 -5.24 0.56
CA PHE A 94 11.28 -4.59 1.64
C PHE A 94 12.06 -5.60 2.50
N GLY A 95 12.22 -6.85 2.04
CA GLY A 95 12.96 -7.89 2.75
C GLY A 95 12.24 -8.52 3.95
N LYS A 96 10.95 -8.20 4.19
CA LYS A 96 10.13 -8.76 5.26
C LYS A 96 9.41 -10.02 4.77
N ARG A 97 9.97 -11.19 5.07
CA ARG A 97 9.46 -12.51 4.61
C ARG A 97 8.88 -13.38 5.74
N THR A 98 8.82 -12.87 6.98
CA THR A 98 8.36 -13.64 8.13
C THR A 98 6.84 -13.78 8.13
N LEU A 99 6.29 -14.90 8.62
CA LEU A 99 4.83 -15.10 8.73
C LEU A 99 4.15 -14.02 9.56
N LEU A 100 4.81 -13.55 10.62
CA LEU A 100 4.35 -12.44 11.44
C LEU A 100 4.14 -11.19 10.58
N ASP A 101 5.10 -10.84 9.71
CA ASP A 101 5.02 -9.67 8.84
C ASP A 101 3.83 -9.75 7.86
N HIS A 102 3.57 -10.94 7.32
CA HIS A 102 2.42 -11.18 6.43
C HIS A 102 1.08 -11.05 7.18
N VAL A 103 0.98 -11.56 8.41
CA VAL A 103 -0.23 -11.42 9.23
C VAL A 103 -0.43 -9.95 9.62
N LEU A 104 0.64 -9.26 10.01
CA LEU A 104 0.60 -7.85 10.39
C LEU A 104 0.22 -6.94 9.22
N VAL A 105 0.72 -7.17 8.00
CA VAL A 105 0.34 -6.30 6.87
C VAL A 105 -1.13 -6.49 6.46
N ILE A 106 -1.70 -7.68 6.67
CA ILE A 106 -3.12 -7.95 6.39
C ILE A 106 -4.00 -7.34 7.48
N LEU A 107 -3.63 -7.52 8.75
CA LEU A 107 -4.43 -7.07 9.90
C LEU A 107 -4.30 -5.56 10.17
N LEU A 108 -3.07 -5.05 10.07
CA LEU A 108 -2.65 -3.68 10.44
C LEU A 108 -2.17 -2.92 9.21
N ASN A 109 -2.84 -3.06 8.07
CA ASN A 109 -2.41 -2.55 6.77
C ASN A 109 -1.79 -1.14 6.82
N GLY A 110 -2.57 -0.11 7.19
CA GLY A 110 -2.07 1.28 7.27
C GLY A 110 -0.92 1.50 8.25
N LEU A 111 -0.98 0.88 9.43
CA LEU A 111 0.06 1.02 10.47
C LEU A 111 1.36 0.30 10.10
N TYR A 112 1.27 -0.85 9.45
CA TYR A 112 2.42 -1.63 9.01
C TYR A 112 3.13 -0.96 7.82
N ILE A 113 2.37 -0.37 6.90
CA ILE A 113 2.91 0.46 5.81
C ILE A 113 3.64 1.67 6.37
N PHE A 114 3.06 2.34 7.37
CA PHE A 114 3.72 3.45 8.06
C PHE A 114 5.02 3.00 8.73
N ASN A 115 5.01 1.85 9.40
CA ASN A 115 6.22 1.26 9.97
C ASN A 115 7.29 0.99 8.90
N LEU A 116 6.91 0.35 7.78
CA LEU A 116 7.80 0.12 6.64
C LEU A 116 8.36 1.43 6.04
N GLY A 117 7.50 2.43 5.89
CA GLY A 117 7.86 3.74 5.33
C GLY A 117 8.78 4.55 6.24
N MET A 118 8.63 4.46 7.56
CA MET A 118 9.37 5.28 8.54
C MET A 118 10.56 4.57 9.19
N SER A 119 10.61 3.23 9.19
CA SER A 119 11.69 2.48 9.83
C SER A 119 13.04 2.74 9.15
N TYR A 120 14.10 3.03 9.91
CA TYR A 120 15.42 3.29 9.33
C TYR A 120 16.09 2.02 8.77
N ASP A 121 15.73 0.86 9.29
CA ASP A 121 16.36 -0.42 8.93
C ASP A 121 15.72 -1.07 7.69
N THR A 122 14.60 -0.53 7.20
CA THR A 122 13.90 -1.07 6.03
C THR A 122 14.38 -0.38 4.76
N THR A 123 15.14 -1.13 3.97
CA THR A 123 15.55 -0.74 2.62
C THR A 123 14.68 -1.44 1.59
N TYR A 124 14.39 -0.74 0.49
CA TYR A 124 13.70 -1.34 -0.64
C TYR A 124 14.69 -2.25 -1.39
N VAL A 125 14.40 -3.54 -1.43
CA VAL A 125 15.27 -4.58 -2.01
C VAL A 125 15.01 -4.73 -3.51
N GLY A 126 13.75 -4.58 -3.94
CA GLY A 126 13.37 -4.65 -5.35
C GLY A 126 12.04 -5.36 -5.58
N PRO A 127 11.60 -5.44 -6.85
CA PRO A 127 10.35 -6.10 -7.22
C PRO A 127 10.43 -7.61 -7.00
N VAL A 128 9.40 -8.16 -6.36
CA VAL A 128 9.28 -9.60 -6.07
C VAL A 128 8.45 -10.34 -7.11
N TYR A 129 7.55 -9.62 -7.79
CA TYR A 129 6.67 -10.24 -8.76
C TYR A 129 7.45 -10.80 -9.97
N GLY A 130 7.34 -12.11 -10.19
CA GLY A 130 8.04 -12.82 -11.27
C GLY A 130 9.42 -13.34 -10.90
N THR A 131 9.97 -12.96 -9.74
CA THR A 131 11.24 -13.44 -9.23
C THR A 131 11.02 -14.80 -8.56
N ARG A 132 11.48 -15.90 -9.17
CA ARG A 132 11.34 -17.22 -8.55
C ARG A 132 12.40 -17.40 -7.44
N PRO A 133 12.06 -17.92 -6.24
CA PRO A 133 13.03 -18.14 -5.15
C PRO A 133 14.18 -19.10 -5.49
N ASP A 134 13.98 -19.97 -6.48
CA ASP A 134 14.96 -20.96 -6.97
C ASP A 134 15.94 -20.41 -8.00
N LEU A 135 15.76 -19.17 -8.46
CA LEU A 135 16.66 -18.49 -9.42
C LEU A 135 17.57 -17.46 -8.74
N GLU A 136 17.76 -17.57 -7.42
CA GLU A 136 18.70 -16.78 -6.61
C GLU A 136 20.14 -17.25 -6.88
N GLY A 137 20.53 -17.15 -8.15
CA GLY A 137 21.76 -17.68 -8.72
C GLY A 137 22.05 -17.08 -10.09
N ASP A 138 21.65 -15.83 -10.36
CA ASP A 138 22.38 -14.99 -11.29
C ASP A 138 22.02 -13.51 -11.05
N GLY A 139 23.04 -12.66 -11.10
CA GLY A 139 22.95 -11.25 -10.77
C GLY A 139 22.06 -10.45 -11.71
N GLN A 140 21.63 -9.30 -11.21
CA GLN A 140 21.24 -8.14 -12.02
C GLN A 140 20.19 -8.40 -13.11
N HIS A 141 18.97 -8.75 -12.73
CA HIS A 141 17.83 -8.37 -13.56
C HIS A 141 17.31 -7.00 -13.12
N ARG A 142 17.96 -5.95 -13.62
CA ARG A 142 17.40 -4.60 -13.66
C ARG A 142 16.26 -4.64 -14.68
N PRO A 143 14.97 -4.55 -14.31
CA PRO A 143 13.94 -4.32 -15.31
C PRO A 143 14.21 -2.96 -15.94
N SER A 144 14.66 -2.97 -17.20
CA SER A 144 14.84 -1.78 -18.01
C SER A 144 13.48 -1.13 -18.18
N LEU A 145 13.31 0.01 -17.53
CA LEU A 145 12.16 0.89 -17.72
C LEU A 145 12.31 1.55 -19.10
N ALA A 146 11.61 1.00 -20.09
CA ALA A 146 11.30 1.64 -21.36
C ALA A 146 9.78 1.85 -21.45
#